data_AF-A0A564Y9D7-F1
#
_entry.id   AF-A0A564Y9D7-F1
#
_cell.length_a   1.000
_cell.length_b   1.000
_cell.length_c   1.000
_cell.angle_alpha   90.00
_cell.angle_beta   90.00
_cell.angle_gamma   90.00
#
_symmetry.space_group_name_H-M   'P 1'
#
loop_
_entity.id
_entity.type
_entity.pdbx_description
1 polymer ?
#
loop_
_entity_poly.entity_id
_entity_poly.type
_entity_poly.pdbx_seq_one_letter_code
_entity_poly.pdbx_strand_id
1 'polypeptide(L)'
;MRSSLVKEKARLMGTCEELKLYLANMWKRLDKPAEECKAFLETCEGFTPHSLQILQNEADACRKERLQTVQTYLPAVKTELLDLARICCLESQETVNLAKFESNTNQDRREELLDYMEQRIEELEVIFQRNRKVYESISAFQSSFNALQKVEQRLKDPSILSNRGGILLKTEKEKKRLLKEVEKYEKEALAAIGEYEREKGQPFLLSNGKTFDQAVEEQWNVAAVQMRGTRSLSVAGRRPTSGTRPTTQIC
;
A
#
# COMPACT_ATOMS: atom_id res chain seq x y z
N MET A 1 44.40 39.95 27.55
CA MET A 1 44.04 39.95 26.11
C MET A 1 44.54 38.73 25.34
N ARG A 2 45.86 38.43 25.28
CA ARG A 2 46.39 37.26 24.53
C ARG A 2 45.79 35.90 24.92
N SER A 3 45.61 35.63 26.21
CA SER A 3 45.00 34.38 26.70
C SER A 3 43.54 34.17 26.23
N SER A 4 42.78 35.26 26.07
CA SER A 4 41.38 35.21 25.59
C SER A 4 41.30 34.83 24.11
N LEU A 5 42.16 35.42 23.28
CA LEU A 5 42.20 35.16 21.83
C LEU A 5 42.67 33.73 21.51
N VAL A 6 43.61 33.19 22.30
CA VAL A 6 44.06 31.80 22.17
C VAL A 6 42.93 30.82 22.50
N LYS A 7 42.15 31.09 23.56
CA LYS A 7 40.97 30.28 23.92
C LYS A 7 39.91 30.33 22.82
N GLU A 8 39.62 31.51 22.27
CA GLU A 8 38.61 31.65 21.23
C GLU A 8 39.04 30.98 19.92
N LYS A 9 40.31 31.11 19.53
CA LYS A 9 40.87 30.38 18.38
C LYS A 9 40.79 28.87 18.57
N ALA A 10 41.13 28.35 19.75
CA ALA A 10 41.02 26.92 20.06
C ALA A 10 39.57 26.42 20.00
N ARG A 11 38.61 27.21 20.48
CA ARG A 11 37.18 26.91 20.38
C ARG A 11 36.72 26.82 18.92
N LEU A 12 37.06 27.81 18.10
CA LEU A 12 36.71 27.84 16.67
C LEU A 12 37.36 26.67 15.91
N MET A 13 38.61 26.32 16.23
CA MET A 13 39.28 25.16 15.64
C MET A 13 38.51 23.87 15.91
N GLY A 14 38.19 23.58 17.19
CA GLY A 14 37.45 22.37 17.56
C GLY A 14 36.09 22.27 16.89
N THR A 15 35.29 23.35 16.90
CA THR A 15 33.96 23.33 16.27
C THR A 15 34.02 23.14 14.75
N CYS A 16 35.00 23.75 14.07
CA CYS A 16 35.19 23.54 12.64
C CYS A 16 35.61 22.10 12.31
N GLU A 17 36.48 21.49 13.11
CA GLU A 17 36.90 20.09 12.93
C GLU A 17 35.73 19.13 13.14
N GLU A 18 34.92 19.34 14.18
CA GLU A 18 33.68 18.57 14.42
C GLU A 18 32.71 18.66 13.23
N LEU A 19 32.49 19.86 12.70
CA LEU A 19 31.62 20.06 11.53
C LEU A 19 32.18 19.40 10.27
N LYS A 20 33.49 19.45 10.05
CA LYS A 20 34.13 18.76 8.91
C LYS A 20 33.98 17.24 9.01
N LEU A 21 34.14 16.67 10.21
CA LEU A 21 33.91 15.24 10.45
C LEU A 21 32.44 14.85 10.25
N TYR A 22 31.51 15.69 10.70
CA TYR A 22 30.08 15.50 10.46
C TYR A 22 29.75 15.53 8.96
N LEU A 23 30.25 16.54 8.24
CA LEU A 23 30.05 16.70 6.79
C LEU A 23 30.62 15.52 6.00
N ALA A 24 31.81 15.03 6.34
CA ALA A 24 32.41 13.87 5.68
C ALA A 24 31.50 12.63 5.76
N ASN A 25 30.88 12.38 6.92
CA ASN A 25 29.91 11.29 7.09
C ASN A 25 28.62 11.54 6.29
N MET A 26 28.10 12.77 6.30
CA MET A 26 26.89 13.16 5.57
C MET A 26 27.07 13.03 4.05
N TRP A 27 28.18 13.51 3.51
CA TRP A 27 28.50 13.41 2.08
C TRP A 27 28.65 11.96 1.63
N LYS A 28 29.26 11.10 2.45
CA LYS A 28 29.32 9.65 2.17
C LYS A 28 27.93 9.03 2.08
N ARG A 29 26.99 9.44 2.95
CA ARG A 29 25.61 8.93 2.95
C ARG A 29 24.77 9.46 1.78
N LEU A 30 25.07 10.67 1.33
CA LEU A 30 24.45 11.31 0.17
C LEU A 30 25.13 10.93 -1.16
N ASP A 31 26.16 10.08 -1.11
CA ASP A 31 26.98 9.68 -2.26
C ASP A 31 27.52 10.88 -3.07
N LYS A 32 27.98 11.93 -2.38
CA LYS A 32 28.54 13.11 -3.04
C LYS A 32 29.90 12.81 -3.69
N PRO A 33 30.22 13.39 -4.86
CA PRO A 33 31.50 13.21 -5.52
C PRO A 33 32.67 13.65 -4.63
N ALA A 34 33.70 12.82 -4.54
CA ALA A 34 34.86 13.08 -3.68
C ALA A 34 35.62 14.36 -4.09
N GLU A 35 35.59 14.72 -5.38
CA GLU A 35 36.19 15.93 -5.92
C GLU A 35 35.50 17.20 -5.37
N GLU A 36 34.16 17.21 -5.34
CA GLU A 36 33.37 18.33 -4.83
C GLU A 36 33.59 18.52 -3.31
N CYS A 37 33.60 17.42 -2.55
CA CYS A 37 33.87 17.45 -1.11
C CYS A 37 35.27 18.01 -0.80
N LYS A 38 36.29 17.62 -1.58
CA LYS A 38 37.66 18.11 -1.40
C LYS A 38 37.77 19.61 -1.70
N ALA A 39 37.23 20.07 -2.83
CA ALA A 39 37.23 21.48 -3.21
C ALA A 39 36.51 22.36 -2.16
N PHE A 40 35.43 21.84 -1.58
CA PHE A 40 34.72 22.54 -0.49
C PHE A 40 35.59 22.66 0.77
N LEU A 41 36.28 21.59 1.16
CA LEU A 41 37.16 21.60 2.34
C LEU A 41 38.36 22.54 2.19
N GLU A 42 38.91 22.67 0.97
CA GLU A 42 39.97 23.63 0.63
C GLU A 42 39.50 25.07 0.82
N THR A 43 38.24 25.37 0.49
CA THR A 43 37.63 26.69 0.73
C THR A 43 37.46 27.00 2.23
N CYS A 44 37.46 25.96 3.08
CA CYS A 44 37.26 26.06 4.53
C CYS A 44 38.53 25.72 5.34
N GLU A 45 39.73 25.88 4.79
CA GLU A 45 40.99 25.61 5.52
C GLU A 45 41.19 26.52 6.75
N GLY A 46 40.65 27.75 6.70
CA GLY A 46 40.76 28.71 7.80
C GLY A 46 39.87 28.36 9.00
N PHE A 47 40.36 28.69 10.21
CA PHE A 47 39.58 28.61 11.45
C PHE A 47 39.01 29.98 11.83
N THR A 48 38.25 30.55 10.90
CA THR A 48 37.64 31.87 11.05
C THR A 48 36.14 31.76 11.30
N PRO A 49 35.49 32.78 11.90
CA PRO A 49 34.03 32.82 12.00
C PRO A 49 33.31 32.67 10.66
N HIS A 50 33.93 33.16 9.57
CA HIS A 50 33.39 33.01 8.22
C HIS A 50 33.45 31.54 7.74
N SER A 51 34.59 30.87 7.93
CA SER A 51 34.73 29.44 7.61
C SER A 51 33.78 28.57 8.43
N LEU A 52 33.56 28.91 9.71
CA LEU A 52 32.55 28.26 10.55
C LEU A 52 31.15 28.42 9.98
N GLN A 53 30.78 29.63 9.54
CA GLN A 53 29.48 29.90 8.93
C GLN A 53 29.27 29.12 7.63
N ILE A 54 30.30 29.03 6.77
CA ILE A 54 30.23 28.22 5.54
C ILE A 54 30.00 26.74 5.87
N LEU A 55 30.74 26.18 6.83
CA LEU A 55 30.57 24.81 7.30
C LEU A 55 29.16 24.56 7.86
N GLN A 56 28.61 25.50 8.63
CA GLN A 56 27.25 25.42 9.17
C GLN A 56 26.19 25.43 8.06
N ASN A 57 26.31 26.34 7.09
CA ASN A 57 25.40 26.45 5.97
C ASN A 57 25.39 25.18 5.11
N GLU A 58 26.57 24.61 4.84
CA GLU A 58 26.68 23.34 4.11
C GLU A 58 26.10 22.17 4.91
N ALA A 59 26.32 22.13 6.23
CA ALA A 59 25.71 21.12 7.09
C ALA A 59 24.18 21.22 7.08
N ASP A 60 23.63 22.44 7.08
CA ASP A 60 22.19 22.68 6.92
C ASP A 60 21.68 22.27 5.53
N ALA A 61 22.44 22.57 4.46
CA ALA A 61 22.09 22.20 3.09
C ALA A 61 22.04 20.67 2.95
N CYS A 62 23.07 19.97 3.41
CA CYS A 62 23.11 18.50 3.40
C CYS A 62 21.99 17.89 4.25
N ARG A 63 21.65 18.49 5.41
CA ARG A 63 20.50 18.04 6.22
C ARG A 63 19.19 18.14 5.44
N LYS A 64 18.95 19.26 4.77
CA LYS A 64 17.75 19.49 3.95
C LYS A 64 17.68 18.52 2.78
N GLU A 65 18.78 18.35 2.06
CA GLU A 65 18.90 17.44 0.92
C GLU A 65 18.57 16.00 1.35
N ARG A 66 19.20 15.53 2.43
CA ARG A 66 18.95 14.21 3.00
C ARG A 66 17.49 14.03 3.41
N LEU A 67 16.93 15.01 4.12
CA LEU A 67 15.54 14.98 4.53
C LEU A 67 14.60 14.93 3.32
N GLN A 68 14.90 15.70 2.27
CA GLN A 68 14.14 15.72 1.02
C GLN A 68 14.17 14.35 0.34
N THR A 69 15.34 13.72 0.24
CA THR A 69 15.49 12.35 -0.30
C THR A 69 14.60 11.36 0.45
N VAL A 70 14.65 11.37 1.79
CA VAL A 70 13.76 10.54 2.64
C VAL A 70 12.29 10.86 2.38
N GLN A 71 11.94 12.15 2.21
CA GLN A 71 10.58 12.62 1.91
C GLN A 71 10.01 12.00 0.64
N THR A 72 10.83 11.92 -0.40
CA THR A 72 10.44 11.32 -1.67
C THR A 72 10.34 9.80 -1.62
N TYR A 73 11.09 9.13 -0.75
CA TYR A 73 11.12 7.67 -0.68
C TYR A 73 10.02 7.08 0.20
N LEU A 74 9.67 7.74 1.30
CA LEU A 74 8.66 7.29 2.26
C LEU A 74 7.33 6.81 1.63
N PRO A 75 6.71 7.49 0.64
CA PRO A 75 5.46 7.02 0.06
C PRO A 75 5.60 5.68 -0.66
N ALA A 76 6.74 5.41 -1.30
CA ALA A 76 6.99 4.16 -2.00
C ALA A 76 7.11 3.00 -1.00
N VAL A 77 7.94 3.17 0.04
CA VAL A 77 8.13 2.17 1.11
C VAL A 77 6.82 1.94 1.87
N LYS A 78 6.05 2.99 2.17
CA LYS A 78 4.74 2.85 2.80
C LYS A 78 3.77 2.02 1.95
N THR A 79 3.79 2.22 0.63
CA THR A 79 2.94 1.45 -0.30
C THR A 79 3.36 -0.01 -0.31
N GLU A 80 4.66 -0.28 -0.43
CA GLU A 80 5.23 -1.64 -0.40
C GLU A 80 4.87 -2.37 0.90
N LEU A 81 5.07 -1.71 2.04
CA LEU A 81 4.69 -2.23 3.36
C LEU A 81 3.21 -2.59 3.43
N LEU A 82 2.32 -1.68 3.02
CA LEU A 82 0.87 -1.91 3.09
C LEU A 82 0.41 -3.00 2.11
N ASP A 83 1.02 -3.10 0.93
CA ASP A 83 0.69 -4.14 -0.04
C ASP A 83 1.15 -5.52 0.46
N LEU A 84 2.37 -5.62 1.01
CA LEU A 84 2.85 -6.86 1.62
C LEU A 84 2.01 -7.26 2.85
N ALA A 85 1.64 -6.27 3.68
CA ALA A 85 0.75 -6.48 4.82
C ALA A 85 -0.65 -6.96 4.37
N ARG A 86 -1.18 -6.46 3.25
CA ARG A 86 -2.44 -6.94 2.67
C ARG A 86 -2.33 -8.39 2.25
N ILE A 87 -1.25 -8.77 1.57
CA ILE A 87 -1.00 -10.18 1.18
C ILE A 87 -0.96 -11.07 2.44
N CYS A 88 -0.33 -10.58 3.50
CA CYS A 88 -0.25 -11.30 4.78
C CYS A 88 -1.52 -11.23 5.64
N CYS A 89 -2.59 -10.56 5.17
CA CYS A 89 -3.82 -10.33 5.92
C CYS A 89 -3.63 -9.51 7.23
N LEU A 90 -2.64 -8.63 7.28
CA LEU A 90 -2.29 -7.79 8.45
C LEU A 90 -2.48 -6.28 8.20
N GLU A 91 -2.99 -5.87 7.04
CA GLU A 91 -3.09 -4.45 6.64
C GLU A 91 -3.77 -3.55 7.68
N SER A 92 -4.82 -4.03 8.37
CA SER A 92 -5.53 -3.25 9.39
C SER A 92 -4.66 -2.98 10.62
N GLN A 93 -3.89 -3.98 11.06
CA GLN A 93 -2.95 -3.83 12.17
C GLN A 93 -1.81 -2.90 11.78
N GLU A 94 -1.21 -3.09 10.60
CA GLU A 94 -0.10 -2.26 10.13
C GLU A 94 -0.51 -0.81 9.90
N THR A 95 -1.71 -0.56 9.36
CA THR A 95 -2.24 0.80 9.20
C THR A 95 -2.35 1.52 10.54
N VAL A 96 -2.81 0.83 11.58
CA VAL A 96 -2.92 1.40 12.93
C VAL A 96 -1.53 1.65 13.54
N ASN A 97 -0.59 0.73 13.34
CA ASN A 97 0.78 0.88 13.84
C ASN A 97 1.48 2.07 13.17
N LEU A 98 1.37 2.18 11.85
CA LEU A 98 1.91 3.30 11.08
C LEU A 98 1.30 4.62 11.52
N ALA A 99 -0.02 4.70 11.67
CA ALA A 99 -0.68 5.92 12.11
C ALA A 99 -0.17 6.39 13.50
N LYS A 100 0.07 5.47 14.43
CA LYS A 100 0.65 5.78 15.75
C LYS A 100 2.09 6.28 15.64
N PHE A 101 2.88 5.70 14.74
CA PHE A 101 4.25 6.14 14.53
C PHE A 101 4.29 7.53 13.90
N GLU A 102 3.49 7.74 12.85
CA GLU A 102 3.36 9.02 12.16
C GLU A 102 2.89 10.14 13.10
N SER A 103 1.94 9.87 14.01
CA SER A 103 1.49 10.87 14.99
C SER A 103 2.55 11.28 16.01
N ASN A 104 3.54 10.42 16.26
CA ASN A 104 4.62 10.66 17.23
C ASN A 104 5.92 11.17 16.57
N THR A 105 5.93 11.31 15.25
CA THR A 105 7.12 11.62 14.45
C THR A 105 7.09 13.06 13.96
N ASN A 106 8.06 13.87 14.38
CA ASN A 106 8.29 15.21 13.85
C ASN A 106 9.12 15.17 12.55
N GLN A 107 9.21 16.30 11.85
CA GLN A 107 9.93 16.40 10.57
C GLN A 107 11.38 15.93 10.63
N ASP A 108 12.05 16.06 11.78
CA ASP A 108 13.44 15.62 11.98
C ASP A 108 13.59 14.11 12.26
N ARG A 109 12.49 13.41 12.52
CA ARG A 109 12.48 11.97 12.87
C ARG A 109 11.96 11.08 11.74
N ARG A 110 11.85 11.63 10.52
CA ARG A 110 11.32 10.89 9.37
C ARG A 110 12.22 9.77 8.87
N GLU A 111 13.48 9.79 9.28
CA GLU A 111 14.43 8.68 9.08
C GLU A 111 14.07 7.50 9.95
N GLU A 112 13.74 7.72 11.22
CA GLU A 112 13.30 6.64 12.12
C GLU A 112 12.01 5.98 11.60
N LEU A 113 11.13 6.76 10.97
CA LEU A 113 9.93 6.23 10.30
C LEU A 113 10.30 5.37 9.08
N LEU A 114 11.29 5.80 8.29
CA LEU A 114 11.75 5.02 7.15
C LEU A 114 12.38 3.70 7.61
N ASP A 115 13.33 3.76 8.55
CA ASP A 115 14.01 2.59 9.12
C ASP A 115 12.99 1.60 9.72
N TYR A 116 11.98 2.11 10.43
CA TYR A 116 10.88 1.30 10.96
C TYR A 116 10.12 0.55 9.85
N MET A 117 9.76 1.24 8.77
CA MET A 117 9.01 0.61 7.68
C MET A 117 9.83 -0.43 6.93
N GLU A 118 11.10 -0.14 6.65
CA GLU A 118 12.02 -1.08 5.99
C GLU A 118 12.20 -2.35 6.82
N GLN A 119 12.47 -2.21 8.12
CA GLN A 119 12.55 -3.36 9.02
C GLN A 119 11.23 -4.14 9.07
N ARG A 120 10.09 -3.44 9.07
CA ARG A 120 8.78 -4.09 9.09
C ARG A 120 8.51 -4.87 7.81
N ILE A 121 8.97 -4.38 6.66
CA ILE A 121 8.90 -5.11 5.37
C ILE A 121 9.68 -6.41 5.49
N GLU A 122 10.94 -6.38 5.94
CA GLU A 122 11.76 -7.59 6.13
C GLU A 122 11.07 -8.63 7.04
N GLU A 123 10.48 -8.18 8.15
CA GLU A 123 9.74 -9.05 9.06
C GLU A 123 8.51 -9.68 8.39
N LEU A 124 7.75 -8.90 7.62
CA LEU A 124 6.59 -9.38 6.88
C LEU A 124 6.98 -10.35 5.77
N GLU A 125 8.12 -10.16 5.11
CA GLU A 125 8.64 -11.12 4.13
C GLU A 125 8.92 -12.47 4.79
N VAL A 126 9.52 -12.48 5.97
CA VAL A 126 9.75 -13.71 6.74
C VAL A 126 8.42 -14.38 7.12
N ILE A 127 7.44 -13.60 7.58
CA ILE A 127 6.09 -14.10 7.90
C ILE A 127 5.42 -14.69 6.65
N PHE A 128 5.51 -13.99 5.53
CA PHE A 128 4.99 -14.43 4.24
C PHE A 128 5.60 -15.77 3.84
N GLN A 129 6.93 -15.89 3.84
CA GLN A 129 7.61 -17.13 3.46
C GLN A 129 7.21 -18.30 4.37
N ARG A 130 7.06 -18.05 5.68
CA ARG A 130 6.68 -19.09 6.64
C ARG A 130 5.28 -19.65 6.41
N ASN A 131 4.30 -18.81 6.04
CA ASN A 131 2.91 -19.22 5.84
C ASN A 131 2.48 -19.09 4.37
N ARG A 132 3.44 -19.19 3.45
CA ARG A 132 3.28 -18.88 2.03
C ARG A 132 2.10 -19.60 1.37
N LYS A 133 1.93 -20.89 1.67
CA LYS A 133 0.83 -21.70 1.13
C LYS A 133 -0.55 -21.11 1.44
N VAL A 134 -0.75 -20.58 2.64
CA VAL A 134 -2.01 -19.94 3.06
C VAL A 134 -2.24 -18.68 2.26
N TYR A 135 -1.24 -17.80 2.20
CA TYR A 135 -1.38 -16.52 1.51
C TYR A 135 -1.55 -16.68 -0.02
N GLU A 136 -0.81 -17.58 -0.64
CA GLU A 136 -0.94 -17.85 -2.08
C GLU A 136 -2.30 -18.47 -2.44
N SER A 137 -2.81 -19.40 -1.63
CA SER A 137 -4.12 -20.01 -1.87
C SER A 137 -5.28 -19.02 -1.67
N ILE A 138 -5.23 -18.19 -0.63
CA ILE A 138 -6.19 -17.08 -0.45
C ILE A 138 -6.13 -16.10 -1.63
N SER A 139 -4.93 -15.73 -2.09
CA SER A 139 -4.75 -14.82 -3.23
C SER A 139 -5.29 -15.41 -4.53
N ALA A 140 -5.09 -16.71 -4.77
CA ALA A 140 -5.65 -17.42 -5.92
C ALA A 140 -7.19 -17.46 -5.88
N PHE A 141 -7.77 -17.72 -4.70
CA PHE A 141 -9.20 -17.63 -4.48
C PHE A 141 -9.72 -16.22 -4.80
N GLN A 142 -9.15 -15.17 -4.18
CA GLN A 142 -9.59 -13.79 -4.41
C GLN A 142 -9.48 -13.38 -5.90
N SER A 143 -8.40 -13.78 -6.57
CA SER A 143 -8.19 -13.49 -7.99
C SER A 143 -9.24 -14.16 -8.88
N SER A 144 -9.50 -15.45 -8.66
CA SER A 144 -10.51 -16.20 -9.42
C SER A 144 -11.94 -15.70 -9.14
N PHE A 145 -12.25 -15.33 -7.89
CA PHE A 145 -13.54 -14.77 -7.51
C PHE A 145 -13.78 -13.40 -8.14
N ASN A 146 -12.77 -12.52 -8.12
CA ASN A 146 -12.84 -11.22 -8.81
C ASN A 146 -13.02 -11.38 -10.32
N ALA A 147 -12.34 -12.35 -10.94
CA ALA A 147 -12.52 -12.67 -12.35
C ALA A 147 -13.95 -13.14 -12.65
N LEU A 148 -14.50 -14.02 -11.80
CA LEU A 148 -15.89 -14.48 -11.89
C LEU A 148 -16.87 -13.29 -11.83
N GLN A 149 -16.72 -12.39 -10.86
CA GLN A 149 -17.56 -11.20 -10.74
C GLN A 149 -17.52 -10.31 -11.99
N LYS A 150 -16.33 -10.09 -12.57
CA LYS A 150 -16.20 -9.34 -13.84
C LYS A 150 -16.93 -10.01 -15.00
N VAL A 151 -16.89 -11.34 -15.09
CA VAL A 151 -17.63 -12.09 -16.12
C VAL A 151 -19.13 -11.98 -15.90
N GLU A 152 -19.58 -12.07 -14.65
CA GLU A 152 -20.99 -11.90 -14.30
C GLU A 152 -21.50 -10.49 -14.60
N GLN A 153 -20.68 -9.46 -14.39
CA GLN A 153 -21.00 -8.09 -14.82
C GLN A 153 -21.11 -7.98 -16.33
N ARG A 154 -20.18 -8.58 -17.09
CA ARG A 154 -20.25 -8.61 -18.56
C ARG A 154 -21.54 -9.26 -19.05
N LEU A 155 -21.96 -10.38 -18.46
CA LEU A 155 -23.22 -11.06 -18.81
C LEU A 155 -24.49 -10.21 -18.60
N LYS A 156 -24.41 -9.13 -17.81
CA LYS A 156 -25.53 -8.18 -17.63
C LYS A 156 -25.63 -7.15 -18.76
N ASP A 157 -24.58 -6.98 -19.56
CA ASP A 157 -24.60 -6.01 -20.67
C ASP A 157 -25.52 -6.52 -21.80
N PRO A 158 -26.57 -5.76 -22.18
CA PRO A 158 -27.45 -6.12 -23.29
C PRO A 158 -26.73 -6.30 -24.63
N SER A 159 -25.55 -5.70 -24.82
CA SER A 159 -24.72 -5.87 -26.02
C SER A 159 -24.31 -7.33 -26.26
N ILE A 160 -24.12 -8.11 -25.20
CA ILE A 160 -23.77 -9.54 -25.27
C ILE A 160 -24.93 -10.39 -25.82
N LEU A 161 -26.17 -9.95 -25.58
CA LEU A 161 -27.38 -10.62 -26.09
C LEU A 161 -27.61 -10.40 -27.59
N SER A 162 -26.87 -9.47 -28.22
CA SER A 162 -26.90 -9.24 -29.66
C SER A 162 -26.20 -10.38 -30.44
N ASN A 163 -25.18 -11.01 -29.84
CA ASN A 163 -24.45 -12.13 -30.44
C ASN A 163 -24.60 -13.41 -29.60
N ARG A 164 -25.83 -13.95 -29.58
CA ARG A 164 -26.22 -15.09 -28.73
C ARG A 164 -25.45 -16.39 -29.02
N GLY A 165 -25.04 -16.61 -30.26
CA GLY A 165 -24.33 -17.83 -30.66
C GLY A 165 -22.82 -17.81 -30.42
N GLY A 166 -22.22 -16.62 -30.34
CA GLY A 166 -20.76 -16.45 -30.20
C GLY A 166 -20.36 -15.94 -28.83
N ILE A 167 -20.64 -14.67 -28.55
CA ILE A 167 -20.13 -13.97 -27.36
C ILE A 167 -20.82 -14.50 -26.10
N LEU A 168 -22.14 -14.59 -26.10
CA LEU A 168 -22.89 -15.09 -24.94
C LEU A 168 -22.46 -16.50 -24.53
N LEU A 169 -22.37 -17.42 -25.51
CA LEU A 169 -21.96 -18.81 -25.25
C LEU A 169 -20.53 -18.89 -24.71
N LYS A 170 -19.60 -18.09 -25.24
CA LYS A 170 -18.22 -18.03 -24.76
C LYS A 170 -18.15 -17.49 -23.33
N THR A 171 -18.86 -16.41 -23.03
CA THR A 171 -18.88 -15.79 -21.69
C THR A 171 -19.53 -16.72 -20.66
N GLU A 172 -20.60 -17.44 -21.01
CA GLU A 172 -21.23 -18.42 -20.12
C GLU A 172 -20.32 -19.64 -19.88
N LYS A 173 -19.58 -20.09 -20.90
CA LYS A 173 -18.57 -21.15 -20.75
C LYS A 173 -17.42 -20.69 -19.85
N GLU A 174 -16.96 -19.44 -20.01
CA GLU A 174 -15.95 -18.81 -19.16
C GLU A 174 -16.42 -18.75 -17.70
N LYS A 175 -17.66 -18.30 -17.46
CA LYS A 175 -18.29 -18.29 -16.14
C LYS A 175 -18.25 -19.68 -15.49
N LYS A 176 -18.70 -20.71 -16.21
CA LYS A 176 -18.69 -22.10 -15.69
C LYS A 176 -17.29 -22.61 -15.37
N ARG A 177 -16.27 -22.21 -16.14
CA ARG A 177 -14.87 -22.54 -15.82
C ARG A 177 -14.42 -21.83 -14.55
N LEU A 178 -14.64 -20.53 -14.43
CA LEU A 178 -14.25 -19.73 -13.27
C LEU A 178 -14.96 -20.19 -11.98
N LEU A 179 -16.24 -20.59 -12.05
CA LEU A 179 -16.93 -21.18 -10.90
C LEU A 179 -16.20 -22.42 -10.35
N LYS A 180 -15.76 -23.32 -11.23
CA LYS A 180 -14.99 -24.50 -10.81
C LYS A 180 -13.61 -24.13 -10.26
N GLU A 181 -12.97 -23.11 -10.81
CA GLU A 181 -11.69 -22.60 -10.31
C GLU A 181 -11.85 -21.99 -8.90
N VAL A 182 -12.89 -21.19 -8.68
CA VAL A 182 -13.21 -20.62 -7.37
C VAL A 182 -13.44 -21.73 -6.34
N GLU A 183 -14.31 -22.71 -6.63
CA GLU A 183 -14.56 -23.85 -5.73
C GLU A 183 -13.29 -24.66 -5.43
N LYS A 184 -12.38 -24.79 -6.41
CA LYS A 184 -11.10 -25.46 -6.23
C LYS A 184 -10.21 -24.66 -5.28
N TYR A 185 -10.00 -23.37 -5.55
CA TYR A 185 -9.11 -22.53 -4.75
C TYR A 185 -9.64 -22.27 -3.34
N GLU A 186 -10.97 -22.23 -3.17
CA GLU A 186 -11.60 -22.18 -1.85
C GLU A 186 -11.22 -23.40 -1.00
N LYS A 187 -11.32 -24.61 -1.56
CA LYS A 187 -10.91 -25.84 -0.87
C LYS A 187 -9.41 -25.89 -0.59
N GLU A 188 -8.58 -25.43 -1.53
CA GLU A 188 -7.13 -25.36 -1.33
C GLU A 188 -6.76 -24.37 -0.21
N ALA A 189 -7.43 -23.22 -0.15
CA ALA A 189 -7.25 -22.24 0.92
C ALA A 189 -7.66 -22.81 2.28
N LEU A 190 -8.83 -23.46 2.37
CA LEU A 190 -9.30 -24.11 3.60
C LEU A 190 -8.36 -25.22 4.07
N ALA A 191 -7.84 -26.03 3.15
CA ALA A 191 -6.86 -27.06 3.48
C ALA A 191 -5.55 -26.45 4.02
N ALA A 192 -5.01 -25.43 3.35
CA ALA A 192 -3.79 -24.74 3.79
C ALA A 192 -3.99 -24.04 5.15
N ILE A 193 -5.14 -23.40 5.37
CA ILE A 193 -5.49 -22.78 6.65
C ILE A 193 -5.60 -23.85 7.74
N GLY A 194 -6.26 -24.98 7.48
CA GLY A 194 -6.35 -26.07 8.45
C GLY A 194 -4.99 -26.68 8.83
N GLU A 195 -4.04 -26.74 7.90
CA GLU A 195 -2.65 -27.10 8.20
C GLU A 195 -1.99 -26.07 9.12
N TYR A 196 -2.11 -24.78 8.79
CA TYR A 196 -1.59 -23.68 9.59
C TYR A 196 -2.13 -23.68 11.02
N GLU A 197 -3.45 -23.81 11.19
CA GLU A 197 -4.10 -23.79 12.50
C GLU A 197 -3.68 -24.98 13.36
N ARG A 198 -3.49 -26.15 12.75
CA ARG A 198 -3.00 -27.35 13.44
C ARG A 198 -1.54 -27.20 13.88
N GLU A 199 -0.69 -26.58 13.07
CA GLU A 199 0.72 -26.34 13.41
C GLU A 199 0.90 -25.27 14.47
N LYS A 200 0.08 -24.21 14.44
CA LYS A 200 0.19 -23.05 15.34
C LYS A 200 -0.65 -23.17 16.60
N GLY A 201 -1.68 -24.03 16.59
CA GLY A 201 -2.65 -24.15 17.68
C GLY A 201 -3.51 -22.89 17.89
N GLN A 202 -3.68 -22.07 16.85
CA GLN A 202 -4.42 -20.81 16.87
C GLN A 202 -5.22 -20.64 15.57
N PRO A 203 -6.42 -20.04 15.63
CA PRO A 203 -7.22 -19.80 14.43
C PRO A 203 -6.54 -18.78 13.52
N PHE A 204 -6.67 -18.99 12.21
CA PHE A 204 -6.22 -18.03 11.20
C PHE A 204 -7.31 -16.97 11.01
N LEU A 205 -6.92 -15.71 11.20
CA LEU A 205 -7.82 -14.56 11.07
C LEU A 205 -7.35 -13.64 9.95
N LEU A 206 -8.31 -13.16 9.17
CA LEU A 206 -8.08 -12.12 8.17
C LEU A 206 -7.92 -10.74 8.83
N SER A 207 -7.54 -9.73 8.05
CA SER A 207 -7.30 -8.36 8.53
C SER A 207 -8.50 -7.75 9.27
N ASN A 208 -9.71 -8.14 8.88
CA ASN A 208 -10.98 -7.72 9.49
C ASN A 208 -11.37 -8.51 10.75
N GLY A 209 -10.51 -9.42 11.23
CA GLY A 209 -10.74 -10.27 12.39
C GLY A 209 -11.67 -11.46 12.15
N LYS A 210 -12.09 -11.73 10.91
CA LYS A 210 -12.95 -12.85 10.55
C LYS A 210 -12.14 -14.07 10.11
N THR A 211 -12.76 -15.23 10.22
CA THR A 211 -12.23 -16.45 9.59
C THR A 211 -12.41 -16.39 8.07
N PHE A 212 -11.64 -17.20 7.35
CA PHE A 212 -11.76 -17.26 5.89
C PHE A 212 -13.16 -17.72 5.44
N ASP A 213 -13.72 -18.75 6.07
CA ASP A 213 -15.07 -19.25 5.78
C ASP A 213 -16.14 -18.15 5.87
N GLN A 214 -16.13 -17.38 6.96
CA GLN A 214 -17.06 -16.26 7.15
C GLN A 214 -16.92 -15.20 6.07
N ALA A 215 -15.69 -14.86 5.70
CA ALA A 215 -15.44 -13.86 4.65
C ALA A 215 -15.91 -14.35 3.27
N VAL A 216 -15.70 -15.62 2.95
CA VAL A 216 -16.17 -16.24 1.70
C VAL A 216 -17.69 -16.23 1.63
N GLU A 217 -18.38 -16.65 2.70
CA GLU A 217 -19.84 -16.62 2.78
C GLU A 217 -20.40 -15.21 2.58
N GLU A 218 -19.80 -14.21 3.23
CA GLU A 218 -20.17 -12.80 3.04
C GLU A 218 -19.96 -12.33 1.60
N GLN A 219 -18.82 -12.67 0.98
CA GLN A 219 -18.54 -12.31 -0.41
C GLN A 219 -19.59 -12.90 -1.38
N TRP A 220 -19.98 -14.16 -1.18
CA TRP A 220 -21.06 -14.80 -1.95
C TRP A 220 -22.42 -14.15 -1.71
N ASN A 221 -22.74 -13.81 -0.46
CA ASN A 221 -23.99 -13.13 -0.12
C ASN A 221 -24.09 -11.76 -0.79
N VAL A 222 -23.01 -10.97 -0.77
CA VAL A 222 -22.94 -9.67 -1.48
C VAL A 222 -23.14 -9.85 -2.98
N ALA A 223 -22.46 -10.83 -3.60
CA ALA A 223 -22.64 -11.14 -5.02
C ALA A 223 -24.09 -11.53 -5.35
N ALA A 224 -24.74 -12.34 -4.52
CA ALA A 224 -26.13 -12.75 -4.69
C ALA A 224 -27.13 -11.58 -4.56
N VAL A 225 -26.86 -10.60 -3.69
CA VAL A 225 -27.69 -9.38 -3.58
C VAL A 225 -27.51 -8.49 -4.82
N GLN A 226 -26.27 -8.30 -5.30
CA GLN A 226 -26.00 -7.58 -6.53
C GLN A 226 -26.66 -8.22 -7.77
N MET A 227 -26.87 -9.54 -7.75
CA MET A 227 -27.63 -10.25 -8.78
C MET A 227 -29.15 -10.01 -8.70
N ARG A 228 -29.70 -9.85 -7.50
CA ARG A 228 -31.14 -9.60 -7.29
C ARG A 228 -31.53 -8.14 -7.55
N GLY A 229 -30.72 -7.18 -7.11
CA GLY A 229 -31.02 -5.74 -7.25
C GLY A 229 -31.04 -5.20 -8.69
N THR A 230 -30.44 -5.90 -9.66
CA THR A 230 -30.50 -5.49 -11.07
C THR A 230 -31.80 -5.89 -11.78
N ARG A 231 -32.59 -6.83 -11.21
CA ARG A 231 -33.89 -7.25 -11.76
C ARG A 231 -35.03 -6.30 -11.42
N SER A 232 -34.90 -5.47 -10.39
CA SER A 232 -35.95 -4.54 -9.95
C SER A 232 -36.01 -3.23 -10.73
N LEU A 233 -35.02 -2.93 -11.59
CA LEU A 233 -34.98 -1.70 -12.39
C LEU A 233 -35.57 -1.84 -13.81
N SER A 234 -36.00 -3.04 -14.22
CA SER A 234 -36.56 -3.29 -15.56
C SER A 234 -38.09 -3.41 -15.63
N VAL A 235 -38.83 -3.09 -14.55
CA VAL A 235 -40.31 -3.04 -14.53
C VAL A 235 -40.79 -1.59 -14.37
N ALA A 236 -40.38 -0.72 -15.27
CA ALA A 236 -40.98 0.61 -15.44
C ALA A 236 -41.03 0.93 -16.94
N GLY A 237 -41.87 0.19 -17.66
CA GLY A 237 -41.97 0.29 -19.11
C GLY A 237 -43.27 -0.30 -19.65
N ARG A 238 -44.43 0.14 -19.15
CA ARG A 238 -45.68 0.04 -19.91
C ARG A 238 -46.15 1.44 -20.28
N ARG A 239 -46.09 1.71 -21.58
CA ARG A 239 -46.57 2.90 -22.27
C ARG A 239 -48.11 2.97 -22.14
N PRO A 240 -48.73 4.16 -22.05
CA PRO A 240 -50.18 4.29 -22.04
C PRO A 240 -50.73 4.10 -23.46
N THR A 241 -51.67 3.18 -23.64
CA THR A 241 -52.48 3.10 -24.85
C THR A 241 -53.63 4.09 -24.75
N SER A 242 -53.63 5.03 -25.69
CA SER A 242 -54.69 6.01 -25.94
C SER A 242 -56.02 5.38 -26.32
N GLY A 243 -57.11 6.01 -25.89
CA GLY A 243 -58.27 6.23 -26.74
C GLY A 243 -59.55 5.49 -26.34
N THR A 244 -60.44 6.19 -25.62
CA THR A 244 -61.88 6.15 -25.93
C THR A 244 -62.59 7.33 -25.26
N ARG A 245 -63.15 8.23 -26.07
CA ARG A 245 -64.23 9.15 -25.67
C ARG A 245 -65.54 8.36 -25.59
N PRO A 246 -66.47 8.79 -24.73
CA PRO A 246 -67.88 8.72 -25.08
C PRO A 246 -68.56 10.09 -24.95
N THR A 247 -69.34 10.45 -25.96
CA THR A 247 -70.30 11.55 -25.94
C THR A 247 -71.71 10.95 -25.90
N THR A 248 -72.34 11.09 -24.74
CA THR A 248 -73.75 11.49 -24.48
C THR A 248 -74.94 10.63 -25.00
N GLN A 249 -75.74 10.19 -24.01
CA GLN A 249 -77.20 10.40 -23.80
C GLN A 249 -78.22 9.23 -23.94
N ILE A 250 -79.13 9.23 -22.93
CA ILE A 250 -80.52 8.70 -22.85
C ILE A 250 -80.60 7.19 -22.52
N CYS A 251 -81.25 6.71 -21.46
CA CYS A 251 -82.43 7.13 -20.68
C CYS A 251 -82.16 7.08 -19.17
#